data_AF-A0A923PIG9-F1
#
_entry.id   AF-A0A923PIG9-F1
#
_cell.length_a   1.000
_cell.length_b   1.000
_cell.length_c   1.000
_cell.angle_alpha   90.00
_cell.angle_beta   90.00
_cell.angle_gamma   90.00
#
_symmetry.space_group_name_H-M   'P 1'
#
loop_
_entity.id
_entity.type
_entity.pdbx_description
1 polymer ?
#
loop_
_entity_poly.entity_id
_entity_poly.type
_entity_poly.pdbx_seq_one_letter_code
_entity_poly.pdbx_strand_id
1 'polypeptide(L)'
;MSTPRFILLIALATAFAACKNAEGPVVDANSAVPARILDFTFEPGKRFGPIVSDSASRSQVLALYGDSAVLGTIFIGEGYEEEAVILFPDNPRRRAELYYNESYDTLRPSFIRITGNYEEGEEMRSDWTSTNGLSIGTSIGEVEKINGQPFTISGFGWDYGGQVVNWNGGAFAAGFSPSFLLTAEGEETPMELLGDGTELKSDDPTLRKARPVVISISTDLGRTPPNYLGRWRSVADPEEELEFQPTQVLYYRAGSLTLSNKLEFLPGCQETACGFSGAGGTNEFCLIEKGEFDVQCHVIIRAFNDTLQYFTMGLDGEEIPTFVRQK
;
A
#
# COMPACT_ATOMS: atom_id res chain seq x y z
N MET A 1 -105.14 -27.55 13.30
CA MET A 1 -104.89 -26.93 14.63
C MET A 1 -103.45 -26.47 14.65
N SER A 2 -103.19 -25.25 15.12
CA SER A 2 -101.89 -24.57 14.97
C SER A 2 -101.30 -24.27 16.34
N THR A 3 -100.00 -24.51 16.50
CA THR A 3 -99.20 -24.03 17.64
C THR A 3 -97.81 -23.66 17.11
N PRO A 4 -97.35 -22.41 17.23
CA PRO A 4 -96.10 -21.97 16.60
C PRO A 4 -94.87 -22.34 17.45
N ARG A 5 -93.75 -22.64 16.78
CA ARG A 5 -92.41 -22.64 17.39
C ARG A 5 -91.59 -21.51 16.78
N PHE A 6 -91.29 -20.50 17.59
CA PHE A 6 -90.25 -19.51 17.31
C PHE A 6 -88.88 -20.17 17.43
N ILE A 7 -88.08 -20.19 16.36
CA ILE A 7 -86.62 -20.37 16.45
C ILE A 7 -85.93 -19.36 15.52
N LEU A 8 -85.45 -18.29 16.15
CA LEU A 8 -84.21 -17.57 15.93
C LEU A 8 -83.57 -17.60 14.52
N LEU A 9 -83.68 -16.48 13.81
CA LEU A 9 -82.81 -16.14 12.68
C LEU A 9 -81.38 -15.85 13.18
N ILE A 10 -80.44 -16.76 12.90
CA ILE A 10 -79.01 -16.50 13.10
C ILE A 10 -78.50 -15.74 11.88
N ALA A 11 -78.24 -14.45 12.06
CA ALA A 11 -77.55 -13.65 11.05
C ALA A 11 -76.08 -14.09 10.96
N LEU A 12 -75.71 -14.72 9.84
CA LEU A 12 -74.33 -15.15 9.59
C LEU A 12 -73.47 -13.92 9.25
N ALA A 13 -72.89 -13.29 10.26
CA ALA A 13 -71.97 -12.17 10.08
C ALA A 13 -70.66 -12.67 9.45
N THR A 14 -70.55 -12.54 8.13
CA THR A 14 -69.30 -12.77 7.40
C THR A 14 -68.28 -11.72 7.82
N ALA A 15 -67.35 -12.10 8.68
CA ALA A 15 -66.20 -11.26 9.02
C ALA A 15 -65.31 -11.10 7.77
N PHE A 16 -65.39 -9.94 7.11
CA PHE A 16 -64.35 -9.51 6.19
C PHE A 16 -63.06 -9.31 7.00
N ALA A 17 -62.18 -10.30 6.97
CA ALA A 17 -60.80 -10.13 7.39
C ALA A 17 -60.14 -9.16 6.40
N ALA A 18 -60.19 -7.87 6.71
CA ALA A 18 -59.44 -6.88 5.96
C ALA A 18 -57.95 -7.22 6.08
N CYS A 19 -57.32 -7.59 4.96
CA CYS A 19 -55.87 -7.60 4.87
C CYS A 19 -55.38 -6.18 5.16
N LYS A 20 -54.92 -5.96 6.41
CA LYS A 20 -53.96 -4.89 6.66
C LYS A 20 -52.74 -5.23 5.83
N ASN A 21 -52.57 -4.54 4.71
CA ASN A 21 -51.25 -4.40 4.12
C ASN A 21 -50.38 -3.83 5.23
N ALA A 22 -49.41 -4.63 5.69
CA ALA A 22 -48.33 -4.10 6.48
C ALA A 22 -47.53 -3.20 5.54
N GLU A 23 -47.77 -1.90 5.60
CA GLU A 23 -46.88 -0.91 5.02
C GLU A 23 -45.51 -1.15 5.66
N GLY A 24 -44.61 -1.78 4.90
CA GLY A 24 -43.22 -1.87 5.26
C GLY A 24 -42.66 -0.46 5.48
N PRO A 25 -41.61 -0.29 6.29
CA PRO A 25 -41.10 1.03 6.61
C PRO A 25 -40.83 1.81 5.32
N VAL A 26 -41.59 2.88 5.12
CA VAL A 26 -41.35 3.85 4.05
C VAL A 26 -40.05 4.54 4.42
N VAL A 27 -38.94 4.07 3.85
CA VAL A 27 -37.66 4.74 3.94
C VAL A 27 -37.80 6.08 3.23
N ASP A 28 -37.76 7.15 4.00
CA ASP A 28 -37.78 8.52 3.49
C ASP A 28 -36.69 8.69 2.43
N ALA A 29 -37.08 9.00 1.20
CA ALA A 29 -36.18 9.36 0.11
C ALA A 29 -35.47 10.73 0.31
N ASN A 30 -35.34 11.14 1.57
CA ASN A 30 -34.74 12.37 2.04
C ASN A 30 -33.86 12.15 3.29
N SER A 31 -33.45 10.91 3.57
CA SER A 31 -32.23 10.66 4.33
C SER A 31 -31.07 11.32 3.58
N ALA A 32 -30.69 12.51 4.03
CA ALA A 32 -29.52 13.21 3.52
C ALA A 32 -28.31 12.28 3.67
N VAL A 33 -27.76 11.83 2.54
CA VAL A 33 -26.46 11.18 2.49
C VAL A 33 -25.49 12.11 3.23
N PRO A 34 -24.81 11.66 4.30
CA PRO A 34 -23.87 12.52 5.02
C PRO A 34 -22.86 13.03 3.99
N ALA A 35 -22.61 14.35 4.00
CA ALA A 35 -21.86 15.03 2.95
C ALA A 35 -20.63 14.19 2.55
N ARG A 36 -20.72 13.57 1.36
CA ARG A 36 -19.84 12.47 0.94
C ARG A 36 -18.41 12.95 1.13
N ILE A 37 -17.54 12.14 1.76
CA ILE A 37 -16.19 12.58 2.11
C ILE A 37 -15.37 12.76 0.83
N LEU A 38 -15.46 13.96 0.26
CA LEU A 38 -14.70 14.43 -0.90
C LEU A 38 -13.42 15.10 -0.40
N ASP A 39 -12.66 14.36 0.40
CA ASP A 39 -11.30 14.74 0.77
C ASP A 39 -10.32 14.08 -0.20
N PHE A 40 -9.93 14.86 -1.21
CA PHE A 40 -8.89 14.48 -2.17
C PHE A 40 -7.49 14.88 -1.68
N THR A 41 -7.29 15.16 -0.40
CA THR A 41 -5.96 15.42 0.16
C THR A 41 -5.34 14.14 0.73
N PHE A 42 -4.03 13.98 0.56
CA PHE A 42 -3.26 12.91 1.23
C PHE A 42 -2.10 13.50 2.03
N GLU A 43 -1.70 12.82 3.10
CA GLU A 43 -0.58 13.22 3.94
C GLU A 43 0.44 12.09 4.00
N PRO A 44 1.67 12.29 3.48
CA PRO A 44 2.66 11.23 3.38
C PRO A 44 2.92 10.50 4.70
N GLY A 45 2.80 9.17 4.63
CA GLY A 45 3.01 8.25 5.76
C GLY A 45 1.88 8.23 6.79
N LYS A 46 0.76 8.95 6.57
CA LYS A 46 -0.34 9.05 7.54
C LYS A 46 -1.71 8.69 6.98
N ARG A 47 -2.13 9.30 5.87
CA ARG A 47 -3.49 9.12 5.33
C ARG A 47 -3.62 9.40 3.83
N PHE A 48 -4.68 8.86 3.25
CA PHE A 48 -5.13 9.09 1.88
C PHE A 48 -6.62 9.43 1.88
N GLY A 49 -6.97 10.72 1.79
CA GLY A 49 -8.31 11.20 2.13
C GLY A 49 -8.69 10.77 3.56
N PRO A 50 -9.88 10.17 3.77
CA PRO A 50 -10.28 9.59 5.05
C PRO A 50 -9.63 8.23 5.38
N ILE A 51 -8.84 7.63 4.49
CA ILE A 51 -8.17 6.33 4.73
C ILE A 51 -6.95 6.57 5.60
N VAL A 52 -6.90 5.98 6.80
CA VAL A 52 -5.66 5.95 7.60
C VAL A 52 -4.74 4.89 7.00
N SER A 53 -3.53 5.29 6.59
CA SER A 53 -2.66 4.45 5.74
C SER A 53 -2.13 3.19 6.44
N ASP A 54 -2.22 3.10 7.77
CA ASP A 54 -1.66 2.02 8.58
C ASP A 54 -2.68 1.03 9.15
N SER A 55 -3.99 1.23 8.89
CA SER A 55 -5.07 0.53 9.62
C SER A 55 -6.39 0.40 8.87
N ALA A 56 -6.40 0.64 7.55
CA ALA A 56 -7.59 0.54 6.72
C ALA A 56 -7.62 -0.75 5.86
N SER A 57 -8.31 -1.78 6.37
CA SER A 57 -8.58 -3.02 5.64
C SER A 57 -9.42 -2.76 4.39
N ARG A 58 -9.32 -3.70 3.44
CA ARG A 58 -10.12 -3.75 2.20
C ARG A 58 -11.62 -3.53 2.44
N SER A 59 -12.19 -4.22 3.43
CA SER A 59 -13.61 -4.08 3.79
C SER A 59 -13.97 -2.70 4.37
N GLN A 60 -13.07 -2.08 5.13
CA GLN A 60 -13.30 -0.74 5.68
C GLN A 60 -13.27 0.32 4.57
N VAL A 61 -12.36 0.21 3.61
CA VAL A 61 -12.30 1.16 2.48
C VAL A 61 -13.55 1.07 1.60
N LEU A 62 -14.01 -0.15 1.29
CA LEU A 62 -15.27 -0.36 0.55
C LEU A 62 -16.46 0.26 1.30
N ALA A 63 -16.58 0.02 2.61
CA ALA A 63 -17.65 0.59 3.43
C ALA A 63 -17.58 2.13 3.54
N LEU A 64 -16.37 2.70 3.55
CA LEU A 64 -16.10 4.14 3.70
C LEU A 64 -16.47 4.94 2.44
N TYR A 65 -16.27 4.36 1.25
CA TYR A 65 -16.55 5.02 -0.04
C TYR A 65 -17.89 4.61 -0.67
N GLY A 66 -18.45 3.45 -0.29
CA GLY A 66 -19.67 2.89 -0.88
C GLY A 66 -19.53 2.76 -2.40
N ASP A 67 -20.53 3.21 -3.15
CA ASP A 67 -20.54 3.17 -4.63
C ASP A 67 -19.38 3.95 -5.31
N SER A 68 -18.55 4.69 -4.56
CA SER A 68 -17.31 5.29 -5.07
C SER A 68 -16.12 4.33 -5.04
N ALA A 69 -16.28 3.10 -4.53
CA ALA A 69 -15.23 2.09 -4.50
C ALA A 69 -15.75 0.75 -5.03
N VAL A 70 -14.98 0.11 -5.89
CA VAL A 70 -15.28 -1.21 -6.45
C VAL A 70 -14.10 -2.15 -6.26
N LEU A 71 -14.36 -3.45 -6.37
CA LEU A 71 -13.31 -4.43 -6.61
C LEU A 71 -13.03 -4.48 -8.11
N GLY A 72 -11.76 -4.56 -8.47
CA GLY A 72 -11.35 -4.67 -9.86
C GLY A 72 -9.89 -5.07 -10.00
N THR A 73 -9.55 -5.55 -11.19
CA THR A 73 -8.21 -5.98 -11.55
C THR A 73 -7.32 -4.78 -11.86
N ILE A 74 -6.08 -4.79 -11.37
CA ILE A 74 -5.05 -3.79 -11.67
C ILE A 74 -3.74 -4.49 -12.06
N PHE A 75 -2.94 -3.81 -12.89
CA PHE A 75 -1.59 -4.27 -13.21
C PHE A 75 -0.62 -3.97 -12.05
N ILE A 76 0.11 -4.97 -11.56
CA ILE A 76 1.06 -4.80 -10.45
C ILE A 76 2.54 -4.78 -10.89
N GLY A 77 2.84 -5.13 -12.14
CA GLY A 77 4.21 -5.22 -12.68
C GLY A 77 4.48 -6.58 -13.33
N GLU A 78 5.55 -6.69 -14.13
CA GLU A 78 6.09 -7.96 -14.66
C GLU A 78 5.09 -8.86 -15.42
N GLY A 79 4.03 -8.30 -16.00
CA GLY A 79 2.97 -9.06 -16.68
C GLY A 79 1.88 -9.62 -15.74
N TYR A 80 1.91 -9.31 -14.44
CA TYR A 80 0.94 -9.77 -13.46
C TYR A 80 -0.15 -8.72 -13.19
N GLU A 81 -1.36 -9.25 -13.01
CA GLU A 81 -2.54 -8.52 -12.59
C GLU A 81 -3.08 -9.11 -11.28
N GLU A 82 -3.56 -8.25 -10.39
CA GLU A 82 -4.12 -8.64 -9.10
C GLU A 82 -5.44 -7.91 -8.82
N GLU A 83 -6.22 -8.44 -7.89
CA GLU A 83 -7.45 -7.77 -7.42
C GLU A 83 -7.12 -6.65 -6.41
N ALA A 84 -7.75 -5.50 -6.58
CA ALA A 84 -7.57 -4.32 -5.74
C ALA A 84 -8.90 -3.60 -5.48
N VAL A 85 -8.89 -2.66 -4.53
CA VAL A 85 -9.97 -1.69 -4.38
C VAL A 85 -9.66 -0.51 -5.29
N ILE A 86 -10.55 -0.21 -6.23
CA ILE A 86 -10.45 0.94 -7.14
C ILE A 86 -11.43 2.00 -6.67
N LEU A 87 -10.90 3.15 -6.25
CA LEU A 87 -11.68 4.35 -5.95
C LEU A 87 -11.98 5.09 -7.24
N PHE A 88 -13.22 5.58 -7.37
CA PHE A 88 -13.74 6.38 -8.49
C PHE A 88 -13.35 5.81 -9.87
N PRO A 89 -13.71 4.54 -10.18
CA PRO A 89 -13.23 3.83 -11.37
C PRO A 89 -13.51 4.58 -12.68
N ASP A 90 -14.68 5.22 -12.80
CA ASP A 90 -15.12 5.94 -14.00
C ASP A 90 -14.65 7.41 -14.06
N ASN A 91 -13.74 7.85 -13.17
CA ASN A 91 -13.26 9.23 -13.13
C ASN A 91 -11.73 9.27 -13.08
N PRO A 92 -11.02 9.43 -14.22
CA PRO A 92 -9.56 9.32 -14.26
C PRO A 92 -8.85 10.32 -13.34
N ARG A 93 -9.37 11.55 -13.17
CA ARG A 93 -8.75 12.53 -12.25
C ARG A 93 -8.83 12.12 -10.78
N ARG A 94 -9.83 11.32 -10.40
CA ARG A 94 -10.08 10.87 -9.01
C ARG A 94 -9.70 9.42 -8.78
N ARG A 95 -9.32 8.69 -9.82
CA ARG A 95 -9.04 7.26 -9.74
C ARG A 95 -7.82 7.01 -8.84
N ALA A 96 -7.97 6.08 -7.91
CA ALA A 96 -6.88 5.61 -7.07
C ALA A 96 -7.02 4.12 -6.83
N GLU A 97 -5.91 3.40 -6.81
CA GLU A 97 -5.85 1.95 -6.68
C GLU A 97 -5.25 1.59 -5.33
N LEU A 98 -5.93 0.71 -4.57
CA LEU A 98 -5.45 0.19 -3.30
C LEU A 98 -5.29 -1.32 -3.41
N TYR A 99 -4.05 -1.76 -3.59
CA TYR A 99 -3.72 -3.18 -3.62
C TYR A 99 -3.61 -3.72 -2.20
N TYR A 100 -4.14 -4.92 -1.97
CA TYR A 100 -4.02 -5.66 -0.71
C TYR A 100 -3.46 -7.04 -1.02
N ASN A 101 -2.19 -7.27 -0.71
CA ASN A 101 -1.69 -8.64 -0.65
C ASN A 101 -2.12 -9.26 0.69
N GLU A 102 -3.27 -9.93 0.68
CA GLU A 102 -3.87 -10.55 1.88
C GLU A 102 -3.02 -11.70 2.46
N SER A 103 -1.98 -12.17 1.76
CA SER A 103 -0.97 -13.10 2.30
C SER A 103 0.10 -12.39 3.14
N TYR A 104 0.23 -11.06 3.05
CA TYR A 104 1.17 -10.24 3.82
C TYR A 104 0.49 -9.33 4.84
N ASP A 105 -0.60 -8.63 4.49
CA ASP A 105 -1.38 -7.82 5.43
C ASP A 105 -2.85 -7.72 4.98
N THR A 106 -3.78 -8.08 5.86
CA THR A 106 -5.24 -7.98 5.62
C THR A 106 -5.85 -6.69 6.15
N LEU A 107 -5.10 -5.94 6.97
CA LEU A 107 -5.53 -4.73 7.67
C LEU A 107 -5.08 -3.44 6.97
N ARG A 108 -4.24 -3.51 5.94
CA ARG A 108 -3.61 -2.35 5.29
C ARG A 108 -3.42 -2.58 3.80
N PRO A 109 -3.51 -1.54 2.95
CA PRO A 109 -3.10 -1.66 1.56
C PRO A 109 -1.58 -1.86 1.48
N SER A 110 -1.12 -2.78 0.62
CA SER A 110 0.29 -2.96 0.29
C SER A 110 0.84 -1.75 -0.49
N PHE A 111 -0.01 -1.14 -1.34
CA PHE A 111 0.20 0.22 -1.83
C PHE A 111 -1.11 0.94 -2.14
N ILE A 112 -1.08 2.27 -2.11
CA ILE A 112 -2.06 3.15 -2.74
C ILE A 112 -1.37 3.84 -3.92
N ARG A 113 -1.95 3.79 -5.12
CA ARG A 113 -1.39 4.39 -6.34
C ARG A 113 -2.39 5.34 -6.99
N ILE A 114 -1.92 6.54 -7.33
CA ILE A 114 -2.56 7.48 -8.26
C ILE A 114 -1.75 7.44 -9.55
N THR A 115 -2.39 7.38 -10.71
CA THR A 115 -1.73 7.46 -12.01
C THR A 115 -2.48 8.46 -12.89
N GLY A 116 -1.75 9.36 -13.55
CA GLY A 116 -2.33 10.30 -14.51
C GLY A 116 -2.75 9.60 -15.79
N ASN A 117 -3.79 10.11 -16.46
CA ASN A 117 -4.05 9.68 -17.84
C ASN A 117 -2.95 10.27 -18.75
N TYR A 118 -2.35 9.41 -19.57
CA TYR A 118 -1.33 9.79 -20.55
C TYR A 118 -1.87 9.81 -21.99
N GLU A 119 -3.15 9.52 -22.18
CA GLU A 119 -3.81 9.56 -23.50
C GLU A 119 -3.72 10.95 -24.15
N GLU A 120 -3.46 10.95 -25.45
CA GLU A 120 -3.19 12.16 -26.23
C GLU A 120 -4.41 13.11 -26.22
N GLY A 121 -4.24 14.27 -25.58
CA GLY A 121 -5.26 15.31 -25.47
C GLY A 121 -5.97 15.39 -24.11
N GLU A 122 -5.71 14.47 -23.17
CA GLU A 122 -6.19 14.60 -21.79
C GLU A 122 -5.26 15.46 -20.92
N GLU A 123 -5.79 16.08 -19.86
CA GLU A 123 -4.96 16.82 -18.89
C GLU A 123 -4.24 15.84 -17.95
N MET A 124 -2.90 15.88 -17.97
CA MET A 124 -2.01 15.17 -17.03
C MET A 124 -2.15 15.72 -15.59
N ARG A 125 -3.27 15.40 -14.92
CA ARG A 125 -3.67 15.94 -13.62
C ARG A 125 -4.49 14.97 -12.80
N SER A 126 -4.50 15.18 -11.48
CA SER A 126 -5.39 14.52 -10.54
C SER A 126 -6.10 15.53 -9.64
N ASP A 127 -7.28 15.17 -9.14
CA ASP A 127 -7.92 15.87 -8.02
C ASP A 127 -7.16 15.59 -6.71
N TRP A 128 -6.39 14.49 -6.64
CA TRP A 128 -5.59 14.14 -5.48
C TRP A 128 -4.35 15.03 -5.34
N THR A 129 -4.18 15.65 -4.18
CA THR A 129 -2.99 16.46 -3.84
C THR A 129 -2.47 16.13 -2.46
N SER A 130 -1.16 16.13 -2.28
CA SER A 130 -0.59 16.03 -0.94
C SER A 130 -0.82 17.32 -0.16
N THR A 131 -0.71 17.25 1.17
CA THR A 131 -0.66 18.41 2.07
C THR A 131 0.55 19.34 1.82
N ASN A 132 1.56 18.89 1.08
CA ASN A 132 2.73 19.69 0.68
C ASN A 132 2.76 20.06 -0.82
N GLY A 133 1.68 19.83 -1.57
CA GLY A 133 1.48 20.32 -2.95
C GLY A 133 1.97 19.40 -4.08
N LEU A 134 2.31 18.15 -3.80
CA LEU A 134 2.57 17.12 -4.80
C LEU A 134 1.25 16.60 -5.40
N SER A 135 1.15 16.59 -6.72
CA SER A 135 0.06 15.95 -7.47
C SER A 135 0.59 15.40 -8.81
N ILE A 136 -0.26 14.72 -9.56
CA ILE A 136 0.01 14.38 -10.96
C ILE A 136 0.18 15.68 -11.75
N GLY A 137 1.22 15.73 -12.58
CA GLY A 137 1.59 16.91 -13.37
C GLY A 137 2.51 17.91 -12.64
N THR A 138 2.82 17.73 -11.34
CA THR A 138 3.83 18.55 -10.66
C THR A 138 5.18 18.40 -11.37
N SER A 139 5.87 19.51 -11.65
CA SER A 139 7.16 19.48 -12.34
C SER A 139 8.30 19.04 -11.42
N ILE A 140 9.36 18.45 -11.96
CA ILE A 140 10.53 18.02 -11.16
C ILE A 140 11.14 19.14 -10.32
N GLY A 141 11.15 20.38 -10.84
CA GLY A 141 11.63 21.57 -10.14
C GLY A 141 10.67 22.12 -9.07
N GLU A 142 9.42 21.69 -9.05
CA GLU A 142 8.50 21.91 -7.94
C GLU A 142 8.67 20.82 -6.88
N VAL A 143 8.81 19.55 -7.28
CA VAL A 143 9.15 18.45 -6.35
C VAL A 143 10.46 18.75 -5.61
N GLU A 144 11.47 19.31 -6.29
CA GLU A 144 12.73 19.74 -5.67
C GLU A 144 12.52 20.82 -4.60
N LYS A 145 11.63 21.79 -4.83
CA LYS A 145 11.29 22.82 -3.84
C LYS A 145 10.54 22.24 -2.64
N ILE A 146 9.66 21.26 -2.86
CA ILE A 146 8.93 20.58 -1.78
C ILE A 146 9.89 19.69 -0.97
N ASN A 147 10.85 19.04 -1.62
CA ASN A 147 11.93 18.30 -0.97
C ASN A 147 12.95 19.21 -0.26
N GLY A 148 13.05 20.47 -0.68
CA GLY A 148 13.95 21.50 -0.14
C GLY A 148 15.36 21.49 -0.73
N GLN A 149 15.71 20.47 -1.55
CA GLN A 149 17.02 20.32 -2.19
C GLN A 149 16.97 19.28 -3.33
N PRO A 150 18.00 19.23 -4.22
CA PRO A 150 18.06 18.27 -5.31
C PRO A 150 18.04 16.81 -4.86
N PHE A 151 17.22 16.00 -5.53
CA PHE A 151 17.07 14.55 -5.31
C PHE A 151 17.56 13.77 -6.53
N THR A 152 17.72 12.46 -6.38
CA THR A 152 18.17 11.53 -7.44
C THR A 152 17.00 10.69 -7.93
N ILE A 153 16.87 10.54 -9.25
CA ILE A 153 15.91 9.65 -9.93
C ILE A 153 16.65 8.63 -10.82
N SER A 154 15.96 7.56 -11.20
CA SER A 154 16.44 6.61 -12.21
C SER A 154 16.31 7.18 -13.63
N GLY A 155 17.13 6.68 -14.56
CA GLY A 155 17.00 6.92 -16.00
C GLY A 155 15.67 6.41 -16.56
N PHE A 156 15.37 6.78 -17.80
CA PHE A 156 14.10 6.52 -18.48
C PHE A 156 14.23 5.41 -19.55
N GLY A 157 13.11 4.99 -20.15
CA GLY A 157 13.10 4.02 -21.26
C GLY A 157 13.12 2.54 -20.85
N TRP A 158 12.73 2.24 -19.61
CA TRP A 158 12.57 0.89 -19.05
C TRP A 158 11.46 0.90 -17.99
N ASP A 159 10.99 -0.28 -17.55
CA ASP A 159 9.72 -0.45 -16.84
C ASP A 159 9.64 0.24 -15.46
N TYR A 160 10.77 0.51 -14.81
CA TYR A 160 10.87 1.26 -13.55
C TYR A 160 11.61 2.60 -13.71
N GLY A 161 11.63 3.14 -14.93
CA GLY A 161 12.33 4.38 -15.23
C GLY A 161 11.67 5.63 -14.62
N GLY A 162 12.48 6.66 -14.36
CA GLY A 162 12.03 7.93 -13.81
C GLY A 162 11.48 7.86 -12.37
N GLN A 163 11.85 6.86 -11.57
CA GLN A 163 11.47 6.78 -10.15
C GLN A 163 12.45 7.54 -9.24
N VAL A 164 11.99 8.04 -8.09
CA VAL A 164 12.91 8.59 -7.08
C VAL A 164 13.76 7.47 -6.46
N VAL A 165 15.08 7.58 -6.61
CA VAL A 165 16.07 6.65 -6.04
C VAL A 165 16.56 7.15 -4.68
N ASN A 166 16.73 8.47 -4.51
CA ASN A 166 17.20 9.04 -3.25
C ASN A 166 16.74 10.50 -3.07
N TRP A 167 16.06 10.81 -1.98
CA TRP A 167 15.70 12.18 -1.59
C TRP A 167 16.88 13.05 -1.13
N ASN A 168 18.08 12.46 -1.06
CA ASN A 168 19.37 13.05 -0.66
C ASN A 168 19.36 13.72 0.73
N GLY A 169 18.45 13.27 1.60
CA GLY A 169 18.22 13.84 2.94
C GLY A 169 17.19 14.97 3.00
N GLY A 170 16.40 15.16 1.94
CA GLY A 170 15.36 16.18 1.86
C GLY A 170 14.06 15.80 2.60
N ALA A 171 13.12 16.75 2.62
CA ALA A 171 11.91 16.68 3.44
C ALA A 171 10.88 15.62 2.99
N PHE A 172 10.99 15.07 1.76
CA PHE A 172 10.02 14.12 1.21
C PHE A 172 10.31 12.65 1.58
N ALA A 173 11.24 12.38 2.50
CA ALA A 173 11.79 11.05 2.81
C ALA A 173 10.84 10.03 3.49
N ALA A 174 9.51 10.14 3.33
CA ALA A 174 8.56 9.15 3.84
C ALA A 174 7.21 9.16 3.09
N GLY A 175 6.63 7.98 2.85
CA GLY A 175 5.18 7.82 2.70
C GLY A 175 4.63 7.74 1.27
N PHE A 176 5.17 8.52 0.33
CA PHE A 176 4.84 8.42 -1.10
C PHE A 176 6.07 8.68 -1.96
N SER A 177 6.21 7.88 -3.01
CA SER A 177 7.25 7.99 -4.04
C SER A 177 6.60 8.31 -5.38
N PRO A 178 6.89 9.49 -5.98
CA PRO A 178 6.47 9.82 -7.33
C PRO A 178 7.36 9.13 -8.37
N SER A 179 6.80 8.87 -9.54
CA SER A 179 7.57 8.63 -10.77
C SER A 179 7.29 9.71 -11.81
N PHE A 180 8.24 9.92 -12.71
CA PHE A 180 8.25 11.00 -13.69
C PHE A 180 8.09 10.48 -15.13
N LEU A 181 7.45 11.30 -15.97
CA LEU A 181 7.41 11.15 -17.42
C LEU A 181 8.06 12.39 -18.06
N LEU A 182 8.85 12.19 -19.11
CA LEU A 182 9.42 13.28 -19.90
C LEU A 182 8.36 13.85 -20.85
N THR A 183 8.23 15.18 -20.90
CA THR A 183 7.19 15.86 -21.68
C THR A 183 7.75 16.87 -22.68
N ALA A 184 9.05 16.86 -22.97
CA ALA A 184 9.61 17.61 -24.09
C ALA A 184 9.06 17.09 -25.43
N GLU A 185 8.43 17.98 -26.20
CA GLU A 185 7.90 17.67 -27.53
C GLU A 185 8.97 17.84 -28.61
N GLY A 186 8.98 16.96 -29.62
CA GLY A 186 9.74 17.16 -30.86
C GLY A 186 11.26 17.00 -30.77
N GLU A 187 11.80 16.61 -29.62
CA GLU A 187 13.21 16.25 -29.44
C GLU A 187 13.34 14.76 -29.10
N GLU A 188 14.32 14.06 -29.69
CA GLU A 188 14.69 12.72 -29.22
C GLU A 188 15.21 12.81 -27.78
N THR A 189 14.77 11.90 -26.91
CA THR A 189 15.27 11.85 -25.53
C THR A 189 16.79 11.61 -25.53
N PRO A 190 17.59 12.49 -24.91
CA PRO A 190 19.05 12.32 -24.87
C PRO A 190 19.43 10.99 -24.24
N MET A 191 20.36 10.26 -24.87
CA MET A 191 20.78 8.92 -24.42
C MET A 191 21.31 8.90 -22.98
N GLU A 192 21.87 10.01 -22.49
CA GLU A 192 22.33 10.15 -21.10
C GLU A 192 21.19 10.15 -20.06
N LEU A 193 19.94 10.37 -20.48
CA LEU A 193 18.77 10.22 -19.61
C LEU A 193 18.21 8.79 -19.62
N LEU A 194 18.73 7.87 -20.44
CA LEU A 194 18.14 6.55 -20.68
C LEU A 194 18.87 5.44 -19.92
N GLY A 195 18.17 4.32 -19.73
CA GLY A 195 18.71 3.04 -19.28
C GLY A 195 18.57 2.76 -17.79
N ASP A 196 18.63 1.46 -17.48
CA ASP A 196 18.78 0.93 -16.13
C ASP A 196 20.20 1.23 -15.60
N GLY A 197 20.34 1.41 -14.29
CA GLY A 197 21.58 1.82 -13.63
C GLY A 197 21.97 3.29 -13.81
N THR A 198 21.25 4.05 -14.63
CA THR A 198 21.44 5.51 -14.79
C THR A 198 20.82 6.25 -13.59
N GLU A 199 21.61 7.05 -12.89
CA GLU A 199 21.17 7.95 -11.81
C GLU A 199 21.26 9.42 -12.25
N LEU A 200 20.14 10.15 -12.15
CA LEU A 200 20.00 11.54 -12.60
C LEU A 200 19.62 12.44 -11.43
N LYS A 201 20.25 13.62 -11.31
CA LYS A 201 19.86 14.61 -10.30
C LYS A 201 18.74 15.51 -10.81
N SER A 202 17.81 15.90 -9.94
CA SER A 202 16.69 16.81 -10.28
C SER A 202 17.13 18.21 -10.73
N ASP A 203 18.36 18.61 -10.41
CA ASP A 203 18.99 19.86 -10.84
C ASP A 203 19.79 19.75 -12.15
N ASP A 204 19.88 18.56 -12.76
CA ASP A 204 20.59 18.34 -14.02
C ASP A 204 19.99 19.17 -15.18
N PRO A 205 20.81 19.93 -15.94
CA PRO A 205 20.32 20.76 -17.04
C PRO A 205 19.66 19.99 -18.20
N THR A 206 20.16 18.81 -18.55
CA THR A 206 19.59 17.98 -19.62
C THR A 206 18.24 17.43 -19.18
N LEU A 207 18.18 16.88 -17.96
CA LEU A 207 16.93 16.39 -17.38
C LEU A 207 15.87 17.50 -17.31
N ARG A 208 16.25 18.71 -16.87
CA ARG A 208 15.34 19.86 -16.84
C ARG A 208 14.85 20.28 -18.22
N LYS A 209 15.70 20.19 -19.25
CA LYS A 209 15.28 20.46 -20.64
C LYS A 209 14.23 19.45 -21.13
N ALA A 210 14.30 18.20 -20.68
CA ALA A 210 13.35 17.15 -21.02
C ALA A 210 11.95 17.28 -20.34
N ARG A 211 11.75 18.32 -19.52
CA ARG A 211 10.48 18.66 -18.83
C ARG A 211 9.83 17.46 -18.09
N PRO A 212 10.46 16.90 -17.05
CA PRO A 212 9.88 15.78 -16.32
C PRO A 212 8.73 16.25 -15.42
N VAL A 213 7.59 15.57 -15.49
CA VAL A 213 6.41 15.79 -14.63
C VAL A 213 6.00 14.50 -13.96
N VAL A 214 5.37 14.59 -12.79
CA VAL A 214 4.88 13.43 -12.05
C VAL A 214 3.74 12.74 -12.81
N ILE A 215 3.92 11.46 -13.16
CA ILE A 215 2.94 10.61 -13.87
C ILE A 215 2.24 9.62 -12.93
N SER A 216 2.92 9.18 -11.88
CA SER A 216 2.38 8.29 -10.85
C SER A 216 2.83 8.72 -9.48
N ILE A 217 1.99 8.50 -8.48
CA ILE A 217 2.32 8.66 -7.06
C ILE A 217 1.86 7.38 -6.37
N SER A 218 2.82 6.55 -5.97
CA SER A 218 2.57 5.35 -5.17
C SER A 218 2.95 5.61 -3.72
N THR A 219 2.26 5.01 -2.76
CA THR A 219 2.72 5.02 -1.37
C THR A 219 4.04 4.26 -1.26
N ASP A 220 5.04 4.91 -0.68
CA ASP A 220 6.15 4.21 -0.05
C ASP A 220 5.81 4.10 1.43
N LEU A 221 5.06 3.05 1.79
CA LEU A 221 4.72 2.74 3.18
C LEU A 221 5.91 2.13 3.95
N GLY A 222 7.15 2.21 3.42
CA GLY A 222 8.36 1.66 4.05
C GLY A 222 8.38 0.14 4.15
N ARG A 223 7.46 -0.55 3.47
CA ARG A 223 7.16 -1.99 3.65
C ARG A 223 6.79 -2.78 2.39
N THR A 224 7.15 -2.30 1.20
CA THR A 224 7.91 -3.25 0.36
C THR A 224 9.11 -3.62 1.22
N PRO A 225 9.30 -4.90 1.63
CA PRO A 225 10.29 -5.24 2.65
C PRO A 225 11.64 -4.58 2.30
N PRO A 226 12.12 -3.60 3.10
CA PRO A 226 13.26 -2.77 2.71
C PRO A 226 14.41 -3.70 2.41
N ASN A 227 14.92 -3.64 1.17
CA ASN A 227 15.62 -4.74 0.48
C ASN A 227 16.49 -5.55 1.45
N TYR A 228 15.90 -6.62 2.00
CA TYR A 228 16.50 -7.41 3.07
C TYR A 228 17.24 -8.62 2.48
N LEU A 229 16.95 -8.96 1.22
CA LEU A 229 17.62 -9.99 0.44
C LEU A 229 19.12 -9.68 0.27
N GLY A 230 19.92 -10.72 0.05
CA GLY A 230 21.38 -10.60 -0.04
C GLY A 230 22.08 -10.71 1.31
N ARG A 231 23.36 -10.30 1.34
CA ARG A 231 24.26 -10.56 2.48
C ARG A 231 24.38 -9.42 3.47
N TRP A 232 24.48 -9.81 4.74
CA TRP A 232 24.61 -8.95 5.91
C TRP A 232 25.70 -9.52 6.80
N ARG A 233 26.56 -8.66 7.37
CA ARG A 233 27.63 -9.07 8.29
C ARG A 233 27.39 -8.46 9.67
N SER A 234 27.55 -9.26 10.72
CA SER A 234 27.36 -8.80 12.10
C SER A 234 28.36 -7.69 12.45
N VAL A 235 27.89 -6.66 13.15
CA VAL A 235 28.73 -5.58 13.67
C VAL A 235 29.55 -6.06 14.88
N ALA A 236 29.05 -7.05 15.62
CA ALA A 236 29.70 -7.60 16.80
C ALA A 236 30.72 -8.73 16.46
N ASP A 237 30.41 -9.57 15.48
CA ASP A 237 31.28 -10.67 15.01
C ASP A 237 31.40 -10.66 13.48
N PRO A 238 32.48 -10.09 12.90
CA PRO A 238 32.68 -10.07 11.46
C PRO A 238 32.81 -11.44 10.79
N GLU A 239 32.98 -12.55 11.54
CA GLU A 239 32.93 -13.90 10.97
C GLU A 239 31.49 -14.38 10.76
N GLU A 240 30.48 -13.76 11.39
CA GLU A 240 29.07 -14.08 11.26
C GLU A 240 28.41 -13.28 10.11
N GLU A 241 27.88 -14.00 9.13
CA GLU A 241 27.09 -13.42 8.03
C GLU A 241 25.75 -14.13 7.86
N LEU A 242 24.73 -13.36 7.46
CA LEU A 242 23.42 -13.86 7.05
C LEU A 242 23.22 -13.56 5.57
N GLU A 243 22.67 -14.51 4.82
CA GLU A 243 22.16 -14.28 3.46
C GLU A 243 20.65 -14.55 3.43
N PHE A 244 19.87 -13.51 3.17
CA PHE A 244 18.43 -13.63 3.04
C PHE A 244 18.06 -13.88 1.59
N GLN A 245 17.20 -14.86 1.39
CA GLN A 245 16.59 -15.23 0.12
C GLN A 245 15.05 -15.19 0.28
N PRO A 246 14.26 -15.14 -0.81
CA PRO A 246 12.82 -14.89 -0.73
C PRO A 246 12.03 -15.84 0.19
N THR A 247 12.53 -17.07 0.40
CA THR A 247 11.85 -18.12 1.20
C THR A 247 12.75 -18.78 2.26
N GLN A 248 13.98 -18.29 2.47
CA GLN A 248 14.92 -18.87 3.44
C GLN A 248 16.01 -17.88 3.86
N VAL A 249 16.58 -18.10 5.05
CA VAL A 249 17.83 -17.46 5.49
C VAL A 249 18.94 -18.51 5.54
N LEU A 250 20.15 -18.07 5.20
CA LEU A 250 21.37 -18.87 5.29
C LEU A 250 22.32 -18.21 6.29
N TYR A 251 22.77 -18.99 7.27
CA TYR A 251 23.77 -18.55 8.25
C TYR A 251 25.16 -19.00 7.80
N TYR A 252 26.12 -18.10 7.88
CA TYR A 252 27.54 -18.39 7.61
C TYR A 252 28.38 -18.04 8.84
N ARG A 253 29.40 -18.86 9.10
CA ARG A 253 30.51 -18.51 9.98
C ARG A 253 31.84 -18.70 9.26
N ALA A 254 32.70 -17.69 9.30
CA ALA A 254 33.99 -17.65 8.59
C ALA A 254 33.84 -18.04 7.10
N GLY A 255 32.78 -17.56 6.44
CA GLY A 255 32.45 -17.86 5.04
C GLY A 255 31.88 -19.25 4.75
N SER A 256 31.77 -20.14 5.75
CA SER A 256 31.19 -21.48 5.60
C SER A 256 29.71 -21.49 6.03
N LEU A 257 28.83 -22.08 5.22
CA LEU A 257 27.41 -22.25 5.57
C LEU A 257 27.27 -23.17 6.79
N THR A 258 26.54 -22.71 7.82
CA THR A 258 26.34 -23.44 9.09
C THR A 258 24.90 -23.89 9.30
N LEU A 259 23.91 -23.11 8.84
CA LEU A 259 22.48 -23.39 8.99
C LEU A 259 21.69 -22.79 7.82
N SER A 260 20.56 -23.40 7.49
CA SER A 260 19.53 -22.82 6.62
C SER A 260 18.16 -23.04 7.26
N ASN A 261 17.36 -21.98 7.37
CA ASN A 261 16.00 -22.03 7.89
C ASN A 261 15.03 -21.49 6.85
N LYS A 262 13.84 -22.09 6.73
CA LYS A 262 12.78 -21.55 5.87
C LYS A 262 12.24 -20.26 6.47
N LEU A 263 12.10 -19.20 5.68
CA LEU A 263 11.41 -17.98 6.07
C LEU A 263 9.96 -17.99 5.59
N GLU A 264 9.07 -17.52 6.45
CA GLU A 264 7.70 -17.13 6.12
C GLU A 264 7.45 -15.72 6.67
N PHE A 265 6.57 -14.95 6.04
CA PHE A 265 6.17 -13.64 6.57
C PHE A 265 5.16 -13.83 7.71
N LEU A 266 5.17 -12.94 8.71
CA LEU A 266 4.17 -12.89 9.79
C LEU A 266 3.25 -11.66 9.61
N PRO A 267 2.09 -11.83 8.96
CA PRO A 267 1.10 -10.76 8.82
C PRO A 267 0.75 -10.09 10.14
N GLY A 268 0.74 -8.75 10.14
CA GLY A 268 0.40 -7.96 11.31
C GLY A 268 1.32 -8.16 12.54
N CYS A 269 2.46 -8.84 12.41
CA CYS A 269 3.34 -9.18 13.54
C CYS A 269 2.66 -9.97 14.66
N GLN A 270 1.83 -10.96 14.30
CA GLN A 270 1.16 -11.85 15.25
C GLN A 270 1.53 -13.32 14.99
N GLU A 271 1.91 -14.05 16.05
CA GLU A 271 2.08 -15.51 16.00
C GLU A 271 1.52 -16.13 17.29
N THR A 272 0.45 -16.90 17.13
CA THR A 272 -0.29 -17.49 18.26
C THR A 272 0.41 -18.71 18.84
N ALA A 273 1.11 -19.50 18.01
CA ALA A 273 1.90 -20.65 18.48
C ALA A 273 3.04 -20.23 19.42
N CYS A 274 3.54 -19.00 19.25
CA CYS A 274 4.64 -18.42 19.99
C CYS A 274 4.21 -17.37 21.03
N GLY A 275 2.91 -17.07 21.15
CA GLY A 275 2.36 -16.12 22.11
C GLY A 275 2.72 -14.64 21.85
N PHE A 276 3.02 -14.26 20.61
CA PHE A 276 3.51 -12.92 20.27
C PHE A 276 2.47 -12.03 19.59
N SER A 277 2.43 -10.76 20.02
CA SER A 277 1.67 -9.68 19.37
C SER A 277 2.49 -8.38 19.36
N GLY A 278 3.14 -8.08 18.24
CA GLY A 278 3.91 -6.86 18.05
C GLY A 278 3.09 -5.74 17.42
N ALA A 279 3.45 -4.50 17.72
CA ALA A 279 2.97 -3.33 16.98
C ALA A 279 3.99 -2.97 15.89
N GLY A 280 3.91 -3.64 14.73
CA GLY A 280 4.83 -3.36 13.62
C GLY A 280 4.74 -1.90 13.15
N GLY A 281 5.70 -1.09 13.58
CA GLY A 281 5.86 0.34 13.23
C GLY A 281 6.21 0.54 11.76
N THR A 282 6.14 1.78 11.26
CA THR A 282 6.10 2.07 9.81
C THR A 282 7.21 1.44 8.95
N ASN A 283 8.38 1.14 9.51
CA ASN A 283 9.51 0.54 8.81
C ASN A 283 9.89 -0.85 9.38
N GLU A 284 8.95 -1.54 10.02
CA GLU A 284 9.17 -2.82 10.70
C GLU A 284 8.37 -3.93 10.05
N PHE A 285 9.01 -5.07 9.76
CA PHE A 285 8.34 -6.28 9.28
C PHE A 285 8.64 -7.45 10.22
N CYS A 286 7.81 -8.49 10.15
CA CYS A 286 7.98 -9.67 10.97
C CYS A 286 8.11 -10.88 10.05
N LEU A 287 9.15 -11.68 10.25
CA LEU A 287 9.32 -12.97 9.61
C LEU A 287 9.21 -14.05 10.68
N ILE A 288 9.02 -15.29 10.25
CA ILE A 288 9.23 -16.47 11.07
C ILE A 288 10.16 -17.43 10.34
N GLU A 289 11.22 -17.82 11.02
CA GLU A 289 12.09 -18.91 10.62
C GLU A 289 11.52 -20.21 11.15
N LYS A 290 11.38 -21.19 10.26
CA LYS A 290 10.95 -22.55 10.60
C LYS A 290 12.12 -23.48 10.38
N GLY A 291 12.68 -23.97 11.50
CA GLY A 291 13.69 -25.01 11.53
C GLY A 291 13.11 -26.38 11.15
N GLU A 292 13.97 -27.32 10.79
CA GLU A 292 13.60 -28.63 10.23
C GLU A 292 12.87 -29.56 11.23
N PHE A 293 12.99 -29.33 12.55
CA PHE A 293 12.60 -30.32 13.57
C PHE A 293 11.58 -29.88 14.62
N ASP A 294 11.38 -28.59 14.90
CA ASP A 294 10.22 -28.10 15.68
C ASP A 294 10.12 -26.57 15.67
N VAL A 295 9.04 -26.03 16.23
CA VAL A 295 8.74 -24.59 16.37
C VAL A 295 9.72 -23.83 17.29
N GLN A 296 10.94 -23.59 16.82
CA GLN A 296 11.79 -22.52 17.36
C GLN A 296 11.30 -21.17 16.84
N CYS A 297 10.71 -20.38 17.75
CA CYS A 297 10.05 -19.12 17.42
C CYS A 297 11.03 -17.96 17.18
N HIS A 298 11.66 -17.99 16.02
CA HIS A 298 12.51 -16.94 15.45
C HIS A 298 11.75 -16.25 14.31
N VAL A 299 11.80 -14.96 13.95
CA VAL A 299 12.33 -13.75 14.60
C VAL A 299 11.71 -12.49 13.94
N ILE A 300 11.42 -11.45 14.74
CA ILE A 300 11.05 -10.11 14.25
C ILE A 300 12.29 -9.39 13.68
N ILE A 301 12.20 -8.85 12.46
CA ILE A 301 13.34 -8.25 11.75
C ILE A 301 13.06 -6.79 11.40
N ARG A 302 13.93 -5.89 11.84
CA ARG A 302 13.92 -4.49 11.38
C ARG A 302 15.06 -4.31 10.39
N ALA A 303 14.75 -4.23 9.10
CA ALA A 303 15.72 -3.74 8.12
C ALA A 303 15.46 -2.26 7.82
N PHE A 304 16.55 -1.51 7.74
CA PHE A 304 16.65 -0.17 7.18
C PHE A 304 17.51 -0.28 5.89
N ASN A 305 17.71 0.82 5.17
CA ASN A 305 18.38 0.80 3.86
C ASN A 305 19.80 0.19 3.86
N ASP A 306 20.51 0.24 4.99
CA ASP A 306 21.88 -0.27 5.15
C ASP A 306 22.11 -1.17 6.40
N THR A 307 21.13 -1.22 7.31
CA THR A 307 21.26 -1.80 8.65
C THR A 307 20.12 -2.78 8.93
N LEU A 308 20.43 -3.96 9.48
CA LEU A 308 19.49 -5.02 9.82
C LEU A 308 19.57 -5.33 11.33
N GLN A 309 18.44 -5.45 11.99
CA GLN A 309 18.32 -5.83 13.40
C GLN A 309 17.39 -7.04 13.57
N TYR A 310 17.74 -7.94 14.47
CA TYR A 310 17.17 -9.29 14.61
C TYR A 310 16.75 -9.54 16.07
N PHE A 311 15.52 -10.00 16.33
CA PHE A 311 14.97 -10.22 17.68
C PHE A 311 14.49 -11.66 17.93
N THR A 312 15.28 -12.43 18.70
CA THR A 312 14.93 -13.77 19.20
C THR A 312 13.85 -13.72 20.28
N MET A 313 12.78 -14.51 20.14
CA MET A 313 11.74 -14.59 21.16
C MET A 313 12.11 -15.60 22.24
N GLY A 314 11.84 -15.26 23.50
CA GLY A 314 12.16 -16.09 24.67
C GLY A 314 13.53 -15.84 25.31
N LEU A 315 14.32 -14.90 24.78
CA LEU A 315 15.59 -14.44 25.37
C LEU A 315 15.42 -13.02 25.94
N ASP A 316 14.72 -12.93 27.07
CA ASP A 316 14.53 -11.67 27.80
C ASP A 316 15.89 -11.12 28.29
N GLY A 317 16.40 -10.08 27.61
CA GLY A 317 17.56 -9.30 28.05
C GLY A 317 18.84 -9.48 27.23
N GLU A 318 18.81 -10.15 26.08
CA GLU A 318 19.97 -10.16 25.16
C GLU A 318 20.07 -8.87 24.31
N GLU A 319 21.30 -8.54 23.90
CA GLU A 319 21.60 -7.40 23.04
C GLU A 319 21.16 -7.69 21.60
N ILE A 320 20.38 -6.78 20.99
CA ILE A 320 19.79 -6.96 19.66
C ILE A 320 20.91 -7.01 18.60
N PRO A 321 21.18 -8.16 17.96
CA PRO A 321 22.24 -8.25 16.96
C PRO A 321 21.97 -7.30 15.80
N THR A 322 22.98 -6.50 15.46
CA THR A 322 22.93 -5.53 14.38
C THR A 322 23.91 -5.96 13.29
N PHE A 323 23.44 -5.97 12.04
CA PHE A 323 24.21 -6.34 10.86
C PHE A 323 24.22 -5.19 9.85
N VAL A 324 25.27 -5.11 9.04
CA VAL A 324 25.41 -4.13 7.96
C VAL A 324 25.39 -4.80 6.58
N ARG A 325 24.67 -4.17 5.65
CA ARG A 325 24.52 -4.64 4.26
C ARG A 325 25.89 -4.76 3.58
N GLN A 326 26.17 -5.91 2.99
CA GLN A 326 27.32 -6.10 2.11
C GLN A 326 26.98 -5.57 0.70
N LYS A 327 27.98 -4.95 0.06
CA LYS A 327 27.90 -4.47 -1.33
C LYS A 327 28.37 -5.54 -2.31
#